data_AF-A0A7S2XCI1-F1
#
_entry.id   AF-A0A7S2XCI1-F1
#
_cell.length_a   1.000
_cell.length_b   1.000
_cell.length_c   1.000
_cell.angle_alpha   90.00
_cell.angle_beta   90.00
_cell.angle_gamma   90.00
#
_symmetry.space_group_name_H-M   'P 1'
#
loop_
_entity.id
_entity.type
_entity.pdbx_description
1 polymer ?
#
loop_
_entity_poly.entity_id
_entity_poly.type
_entity_poly.pdbx_seq_one_letter_code
_entity_poly.pdbx_strand_id
1 'polypeptide(L)'
;GKSSLINHLLKKDNIARASSVTGKTRSVDLFVVNNKVIICDLPGFPGADGQASRLWEEEFEPLVQLYLNNAADLRAMLFAHDARWPVTTEEKKYLNAAR
;
A
#
# COMPACT_ATOMS: atom_id res chain seq x y z
N GLY A 1 -7.82 -3.47 4.14
CA GLY A 1 -7.13 -2.88 5.30
C GLY A 1 -6.78 -1.41 5.10
N LYS A 2 -5.84 -1.12 4.19
CA LYS A 2 -5.23 0.21 4.01
C LYS A 2 -6.23 1.34 3.78
N SER A 3 -7.11 1.21 2.79
CA SER A 3 -8.07 2.26 2.45
C SER A 3 -9.04 2.57 3.60
N SER A 4 -9.47 1.55 4.35
CA SER A 4 -10.28 1.73 5.56
C SER A 4 -9.51 2.48 6.65
N LEU A 5 -8.23 2.15 6.85
CA LEU A 5 -7.36 2.87 7.79
C LEU A 5 -7.18 4.34 7.38
N ILE A 6 -6.95 4.61 6.10
CA ILE A 6 -6.79 5.98 5.58
C ILE A 6 -8.08 6.78 5.80
N ASN A 7 -9.24 6.25 5.41
CA ASN A 7 -10.53 6.93 5.61
C ASN A 7 -10.78 7.24 7.10
N HIS A 8 -10.46 6.28 7.98
CA HIS A 8 -10.59 6.46 9.43
C HIS A 8 -9.65 7.55 9.97
N LEU A 9 -8.36 7.53 9.57
CA LEU A 9 -7.38 8.54 9.96
C LEU A 9 -7.77 9.95 9.48
N LEU A 10 -8.36 10.04 8.29
CA LEU A 10 -8.79 11.30 7.68
C LEU A 10 -10.19 11.75 8.12
N LYS A 11 -10.92 10.93 8.90
CA LYS A 11 -12.32 11.16 9.28
C LYS A 11 -13.21 11.51 8.09
N LYS A 12 -12.96 10.86 6.95
CA LYS A 12 -13.70 11.08 5.71
C LYS A 12 -13.90 9.77 4.99
N ASP A 13 -15.15 9.50 4.62
CA ASP A 13 -15.52 8.31 3.89
C ASP A 13 -15.21 8.44 2.40
N ASN A 14 -14.92 7.31 1.75
CA ASN A 14 -14.77 7.17 0.31
C ASN A 14 -13.65 8.01 -0.34
N ILE A 15 -12.67 8.50 0.43
CA ILE A 15 -11.48 9.17 -0.11
C ILE A 15 -10.51 8.13 -0.65
N ALA A 16 -10.08 7.20 0.19
CA ALA A 16 -9.36 6.02 -0.23
C ALA A 16 -10.38 4.93 -0.56
N ARG A 17 -10.44 4.55 -1.83
CA ARG A 17 -11.35 3.49 -2.27
C ARG A 17 -10.69 2.14 -1.97
N ALA A 18 -11.37 1.30 -1.21
CA ALA A 18 -10.99 -0.11 -1.11
C ALA A 18 -11.08 -0.70 -2.52
N SER A 19 -9.95 -1.08 -3.11
CA SER A 19 -9.89 -1.58 -4.48
C SER A 19 -10.58 -2.95 -4.56
N SER A 20 -11.91 -2.96 -4.68
CA SER A 20 -12.70 -4.16 -4.90
C SER A 20 -12.71 -4.59 -6.37
N VAL A 21 -12.02 -3.87 -7.26
CA VAL A 21 -11.93 -4.20 -8.69
C VAL A 21 -10.47 -4.37 -9.08
N THR A 22 -10.04 -5.62 -9.14
CA THR A 22 -8.81 -6.05 -9.82
C THR A 22 -8.80 -5.53 -11.25
N GLY A 23 -7.79 -4.74 -11.61
CA GLY A 23 -7.48 -4.41 -13.00
C GLY A 23 -7.81 -3.00 -13.52
N LYS A 24 -8.21 -2.02 -12.69
CA LYS A 24 -8.53 -0.67 -13.22
C LYS A 24 -7.82 0.55 -12.63
N THR A 25 -6.87 0.41 -11.71
CA THR A 25 -5.99 1.54 -11.39
C THR A 25 -4.61 1.05 -10.94
N ARG A 26 -3.60 1.27 -11.80
CA ARG A 26 -2.18 1.06 -11.53
C ARG A 26 -1.60 2.38 -11.01
N SER A 27 -1.97 2.79 -9.81
CA SER A 27 -1.56 4.08 -9.26
C SER A 27 -0.97 3.96 -7.87
N VAL A 28 -0.09 4.91 -7.58
CA VAL A 28 0.23 5.33 -6.23
C VAL A 28 -0.66 6.53 -5.94
N ASP A 29 -1.53 6.43 -4.94
CA ASP A 29 -2.48 7.49 -4.64
C ASP A 29 -1.91 8.42 -3.56
N LEU A 30 -1.82 9.71 -3.87
CA LEU A 30 -1.28 10.73 -2.97
C LEU A 30 -2.40 11.62 -2.42
N PHE A 31 -2.50 11.69 -1.10
CA PHE A 31 -3.47 12.50 -0.38
C PHE A 31 -2.75 13.63 0.34
N VAL A 32 -2.96 14.87 -0.12
CA VAL A 32 -2.47 16.06 0.56
C VAL A 32 -3.40 16.38 1.73
N VAL A 33 -2.87 16.30 2.95
CA VAL A 33 -3.65 16.50 4.18
C VAL A 33 -3.26 17.82 4.81
N ASN A 34 -4.22 18.75 4.86
CA ASN A 34 -4.08 20.08 5.46
C ASN A 34 -2.85 20.86 4.97
N ASN A 35 -2.35 20.56 3.75
CA ASN A 35 -1.10 21.08 3.18
C ASN A 35 0.13 20.91 4.10
N LYS A 36 0.11 19.91 4.98
CA LYS A 36 1.15 19.67 5.99
C LYS A 36 1.83 18.31 5.84
N VAL A 37 1.07 17.30 5.41
CA VAL A 37 1.58 15.95 5.20
C VAL A 37 0.95 15.35 3.96
N ILE A 38 1.70 14.50 3.28
CA ILE A 38 1.23 13.68 2.17
C ILE A 38 1.10 12.25 2.70
N ILE A 39 -0.09 11.68 2.60
CA ILE A 39 -0.30 10.25 2.81
C ILE A 39 -0.27 9.58 1.45
N CYS A 40 0.48 8.50 1.33
CA CYS A 40 0.62 7.70 0.12
C CYS A 40 -0.07 6.35 0.33
N ASP A 41 -1.06 5.99 -0.51
CA ASP A 41 -1.59 4.63 -0.59
C ASP A 41 -0.85 3.90 -1.72
N LEU A 42 -0.04 2.93 -1.32
CA LEU A 42 0.68 2.06 -2.24
C LEU A 42 -0.18 0.83 -2.57
N PRO A 43 0.04 0.19 -3.74
CA PRO A 43 -0.52 -1.12 -4.02
C PRO A 43 -0.33 -2.10 -2.85
N GLY A 44 -1.36 -2.89 -2.54
CA GLY A 44 -1.29 -3.89 -1.48
C GLY A 44 -0.60 -5.17 -1.96
N PHE A 45 0.05 -5.87 -1.02
CA PHE A 45 0.58 -7.20 -1.25
C PHE A 45 -0.51 -8.19 -1.71
N PRO A 46 -0.12 -9.27 -2.42
CA PRO A 46 -1.02 -10.36 -2.73
C PRO A 46 -1.70 -10.89 -1.48
N GLY A 47 -2.92 -11.42 -1.65
CA GLY A 47 -3.61 -12.12 -0.57
C GLY A 47 -2.82 -13.34 -0.11
N ALA A 48 -3.03 -13.76 1.14
CA ALA A 48 -2.43 -14.99 1.66
C ALA A 48 -2.84 -16.25 0.88
N ASP A 49 -3.93 -16.18 0.11
CA ASP A 49 -4.43 -17.19 -0.80
C ASP A 49 -3.76 -17.16 -2.19
N GLY A 50 -2.77 -16.28 -2.41
CA GLY A 50 -2.03 -16.15 -3.67
C GLY A 50 -2.79 -15.43 -4.78
N GLN A 51 -3.97 -14.88 -4.50
CA GLN A 51 -4.68 -14.06 -5.47
C GLN A 51 -3.85 -12.82 -5.83
N ALA A 52 -3.79 -12.54 -7.13
CA ALA A 52 -3.05 -11.42 -7.72
C ALA A 52 -1.51 -11.46 -7.57
N SER A 53 -0.88 -12.58 -7.19
CA SER A 53 0.60 -12.67 -7.10
C SER A 53 1.31 -12.33 -8.41
N ARG A 54 0.82 -12.83 -9.56
CA ARG A 54 1.39 -12.50 -10.87
C ARG A 54 1.28 -11.01 -11.20
N LEU A 55 0.12 -10.41 -10.94
CA LEU A 55 -0.12 -8.98 -11.14
C LEU A 55 0.78 -8.14 -10.22
N TRP A 56 1.02 -8.61 -9.01
CA TRP A 56 1.94 -7.99 -8.08
C TRP A 56 3.37 -7.99 -8.62
N GLU A 57 3.90 -9.15 -8.98
CA GLU A 57 5.27 -9.31 -9.48
C GLU A 57 5.51 -8.51 -10.77
N GLU A 58 4.57 -8.56 -11.72
CA GLU A 58 4.75 -7.94 -13.05
C GLU A 58 4.48 -6.43 -13.05
N GLU A 59 3.66 -5.90 -12.13
CA GLU A 59 3.19 -4.51 -12.22
C GLU A 59 3.34 -3.71 -10.92
N PHE A 60 2.86 -4.23 -9.80
CA PHE A 60 2.77 -3.44 -8.56
C PHE A 60 4.08 -3.36 -7.80
N GLU A 61 4.83 -4.46 -7.69
CA GLU A 61 6.13 -4.46 -7.03
C GLU A 61 7.10 -3.46 -7.68
N PRO A 62 7.28 -3.43 -9.03
CA PRO A 62 8.11 -2.42 -9.67
C PRO A 62 7.67 -0.99 -9.37
N LEU A 63 6.37 -0.73 -9.32
CA LEU A 63 5.82 0.60 -9.00
C LEU A 63 6.11 1.00 -7.54
N VAL A 64 5.94 0.06 -6.60
CA VAL A 64 6.25 0.28 -5.18
C VAL A 64 7.74 0.55 -4.99
N GLN A 65 8.61 -0.27 -5.60
CA GLN A 65 10.06 -0.08 -5.52
C GLN A 65 10.49 1.26 -6.13
N LEU A 66 9.93 1.62 -7.29
CA LEU A 66 10.20 2.91 -7.92
C LEU A 66 9.84 4.07 -6.98
N TYR A 67 8.67 4.02 -6.35
CA TYR A 67 8.27 5.06 -5.40
C TYR A 67 9.22 5.11 -4.20
N LEU A 68 9.46 3.99 -3.53
CA LEU A 68 10.30 3.94 -2.32
C LEU A 68 11.74 4.39 -2.59
N ASN A 69 12.31 4.06 -3.76
CA ASN A 69 13.66 4.46 -4.13
C ASN A 69 13.80 5.95 -4.47
N ASN A 70 12.70 6.63 -4.82
CA ASN A 70 12.73 8.03 -5.27
C ASN A 70 12.03 8.99 -4.28
N ALA A 71 11.37 8.47 -3.24
CA ALA A 71 10.66 9.28 -2.25
C ALA A 71 11.64 9.90 -1.24
N ALA A 72 12.31 10.98 -1.64
CA ALA A 72 13.30 11.68 -0.82
C ALA A 72 12.76 12.17 0.55
N ASP A 73 11.46 12.50 0.63
CA ASP A 73 10.80 12.98 1.84
C ASP A 73 9.99 11.90 2.58
N LEU A 74 10.19 10.62 2.27
CA LEU A 74 9.49 9.54 2.98
C LEU A 74 9.90 9.53 4.46
N ARG A 75 8.96 9.89 5.34
CA ARG A 75 9.20 9.97 6.79
C ARG A 75 8.88 8.69 7.55
N ALA A 76 7.92 7.92 7.07
CA ALA A 76 7.48 6.69 7.69
C ALA A 76 6.76 5.79 6.68
N MET A 77 6.85 4.48 6.90
CA MET A 77 6.08 3.48 6.18
C MET A 77 5.20 2.72 7.18
N LEU A 78 3.90 2.68 6.92
CA LEU A 78 2.93 1.98 7.75
C LEU A 78 2.56 0.65 7.10
N PHE A 79 2.85 -0.44 7.81
CA PHE A 79 2.56 -1.78 7.34
C PHE A 79 1.24 -2.28 7.92
N ALA A 80 0.19 -2.36 7.11
CA ALA A 80 -1.13 -2.82 7.55
C ALA A 80 -1.29 -4.32 7.28
N HIS A 81 -0.96 -5.14 8.28
CA HIS A 81 -1.09 -6.59 8.24
C HIS A 81 -2.32 -7.08 9.03
N ASP A 82 -3.01 -8.09 8.51
CA ASP A 82 -4.14 -8.73 9.20
C ASP A 82 -3.63 -9.82 10.13
N ALA A 83 -3.74 -9.58 11.44
CA ALA A 83 -3.19 -10.45 12.49
C ALA A 83 -3.75 -11.89 12.50
N ARG A 84 -4.79 -12.18 11.70
CA ARG A 84 -5.34 -13.54 11.55
C ARG A 84 -4.51 -14.42 10.63
N TRP A 85 -3.65 -13.83 9.81
CA TRP A 85 -2.85 -14.53 8.82
C TRP A 85 -1.37 -14.52 9.18
N PRO A 86 -0.60 -15.55 8.78
CA PRO A 86 0.86 -15.47 8.85
C PRO A 86 1.40 -14.40 7.89
N VAL A 87 2.51 -13.78 8.26
CA VAL A 87 3.25 -12.86 7.37
C VAL A 87 3.75 -13.63 6.15
N THR A 88 3.36 -13.16 4.96
CA THR A 88 3.74 -13.77 3.68
C THR A 88 5.20 -13.50 3.34
N THR A 89 5.74 -14.22 2.34
CA THR A 89 7.11 -14.03 1.85
C THR A 89 7.35 -12.61 1.32
N GLU A 90 6.39 -12.08 0.56
CA GLU A 90 6.45 -10.72 0.01
C GLU A 90 6.47 -9.68 1.14
N GLU A 91 5.59 -9.82 2.13
CA GLU A 91 5.56 -8.92 3.28
C GLU A 91 6.90 -8.91 4.04
N LYS A 92 7.52 -10.09 4.24
CA LYS A 92 8.83 -10.21 4.91
C LYS A 92 9.95 -9.46 4.17
N LYS A 93 9.94 -9.45 2.83
CA LYS A 93 10.94 -8.75 2.00
C LYS A 93 11.00 -7.26 2.37
N TYR A 94 9.83 -6.62 2.47
CA TYR A 94 9.73 -5.18 2.78
C TYR A 94 9.95 -4.88 4.27
N LEU A 95 9.48 -5.75 5.17
CA LEU A 95 9.74 -5.58 6.61
C LEU A 95 11.24 -5.64 6.96
N ASN A 96 12.00 -6.49 6.27
CA ASN A 96 13.45 -6.58 6.48
C ASN A 96 14.21 -5.40 5.85
N ALA A 97 13.71 -4.86 4.74
CA ALA A 97 14.33 -3.70 4.08
C ALA A 97 14.08 -2.36 4.80
N ALA A 98 13.06 -2.29 5.65
CA ALA A 98 12.70 -1.10 6.42
C ALA A 98 13.48 -0.93 7.74
N ARG A 99 14.43 -1.83 8.02
CA ARG A 99 15.35 -1.74 9.17
C ARG A 99 16.62 -1.01 8.80
#